data_AF-A0A9X9X8G3-F1
#
_entry.id   AF-A0A9X9X8G3-F1
#
_cell.length_a   1.000
_cell.length_b   1.000
_cell.length_c   1.000
_cell.angle_alpha   90.00
_cell.angle_beta   90.00
_cell.angle_gamma   90.00
#
_symmetry.space_group_name_H-M   'P 1'
#
loop_
_entity.id
_entity.type
_entity.pdbx_description
1 polymer ?
#
loop_
_entity_poly.entity_id
_entity_poly.type
_entity_poly.pdbx_seq_one_letter_code
_entity_poly.pdbx_strand_id
1 'polypeptide(L)'
;MAGAPTDRIPLHTILLPVIGVAAWLAIGKAGLGPVALLLAVVLLGSVLAAVHHAEVVALRVGEPFGTLVLAVAVTVIEAGLIISLMLGGDPNPGLMRDSVHAAVMLVLHGLAGACIVVASWRHRNAEFRVEGANSFLAVLIPMATLVLIAPNHVVSVPGPYLSPVQLGFVSVVCLALYAAFLFIQTNWHREFFLPVGGVAGHGHARPSARIALACFGLMCMALLSVVMLAKALAPALQEGVQAVGAPIAIVGVIVAAIVLMPESAAAIRAAAQNRLQSSINLALGSAVACIGLTVPLVAAVSFWIGQPLQLGITAGQTVLLALSFAVAIITYGTGRTNLLCGIVHLVLAASYIFSVFAP
;
A
#
# COMPACT_ATOMS: atom_id res chain seq x y z
N MET A 1 13.57 7.50 3.65
CA MET A 1 14.37 7.50 4.91
C MET A 1 15.24 8.76 5.02
N ALA A 2 15.63 9.22 6.23
CA ALA A 2 16.57 10.34 6.40
C ALA A 2 17.95 9.80 6.79
N GLY A 3 18.88 9.76 5.84
CA GLY A 3 20.25 9.28 6.03
C GLY A 3 21.21 9.94 5.03
N ALA A 4 22.44 10.17 5.47
CA ALA A 4 23.53 10.94 4.86
C ALA A 4 23.96 10.44 3.44
N PRO A 5 24.89 11.12 2.73
CA PRO A 5 25.07 10.98 1.29
C PRO A 5 25.42 9.53 0.92
N THR A 6 24.61 8.95 0.04
CA THR A 6 24.58 7.53 -0.30
C THR A 6 25.64 7.16 -1.33
N ASP A 7 26.92 7.22 -0.99
CA ASP A 7 27.96 6.61 -1.83
C ASP A 7 28.14 5.11 -1.56
N ARG A 8 27.42 4.54 -0.58
CA ARG A 8 27.49 3.12 -0.23
C ARG A 8 26.11 2.50 -0.10
N ILE A 9 25.90 1.41 -0.83
CA ILE A 9 24.70 0.58 -0.74
C ILE A 9 24.83 -0.33 0.49
N PRO A 10 23.87 -0.33 1.43
CA PRO A 10 23.95 -1.17 2.62
C PRO A 10 24.00 -2.66 2.25
N LEU A 11 24.88 -3.44 2.87
CA LEU A 11 25.06 -4.85 2.51
C LEU A 11 23.79 -5.68 2.68
N HIS A 12 22.98 -5.40 3.70
CA HIS A 12 21.74 -6.14 3.95
C HIS A 12 20.71 -5.95 2.81
N THR A 13 20.68 -4.79 2.13
CA THR A 13 19.76 -4.56 1.01
C THR A 13 20.19 -5.26 -0.29
N ILE A 14 21.39 -5.84 -0.30
CA ILE A 14 21.89 -6.70 -1.38
C ILE A 14 21.70 -8.16 -0.98
N LEU A 15 22.18 -8.53 0.21
CA LEU A 15 22.23 -9.92 0.67
C LEU A 15 20.83 -10.53 0.82
N LEU A 16 19.87 -9.82 1.40
CA LEU A 16 18.54 -10.38 1.70
C LEU A 16 17.79 -10.80 0.42
N PRO A 17 17.67 -9.94 -0.61
CA PRO A 17 17.14 -10.38 -1.90
C PRO A 17 17.87 -11.56 -2.55
N VAL A 18 19.21 -11.56 -2.54
CA VAL A 18 20.01 -12.65 -3.13
C VAL A 18 19.77 -13.97 -2.38
N ILE A 19 19.74 -13.92 -1.05
CA ILE A 19 19.41 -15.06 -0.19
C ILE A 19 17.99 -15.54 -0.49
N GLY A 20 17.04 -14.64 -0.70
CA GLY A 20 15.67 -14.99 -1.06
C GLY A 20 15.56 -15.78 -2.36
N VAL A 21 16.19 -15.30 -3.43
CA VAL A 21 16.26 -16.01 -4.71
C VAL A 21 16.99 -17.35 -4.57
N ALA A 22 18.14 -17.36 -3.88
CA ALA A 22 18.91 -18.59 -3.66
C ALA A 22 18.14 -19.63 -2.83
N ALA A 23 17.45 -19.19 -1.77
CA ALA A 23 16.63 -20.04 -0.93
C ALA A 23 15.46 -20.61 -1.72
N TRP A 24 14.80 -19.81 -2.56
CA TRP A 24 13.74 -20.30 -3.45
C TRP A 24 14.25 -21.38 -4.41
N LEU A 25 15.42 -21.17 -5.03
CA LEU A 25 16.06 -22.15 -5.92
C LEU A 25 16.46 -23.44 -5.18
N ALA A 26 16.96 -23.32 -3.95
CA ALA A 26 17.43 -24.45 -3.15
C ALA A 26 16.29 -25.29 -2.55
N ILE A 27 15.18 -24.65 -2.17
CA ILE A 27 14.05 -25.31 -1.50
C ILE A 27 13.17 -26.06 -2.52
N GLY A 28 13.04 -25.56 -3.75
CA GLY A 28 12.28 -26.25 -4.81
C GLY A 28 10.85 -26.61 -4.37
N LYS A 29 10.49 -27.90 -4.42
CA LYS A 29 9.20 -28.46 -3.94
C LYS A 29 9.26 -29.07 -2.53
N ALA A 30 10.37 -28.93 -1.82
CA ALA A 30 10.48 -29.46 -0.46
C ALA A 30 9.54 -28.69 0.49
N GLY A 31 8.86 -29.42 1.37
CA GLY A 31 7.89 -28.83 2.31
C GLY A 31 8.50 -27.71 3.15
N LEU A 32 7.78 -26.60 3.28
CA LEU A 32 8.29 -25.36 3.86
C LEU A 32 8.56 -25.42 5.36
N GLY A 33 7.93 -26.36 6.08
CA GLY A 33 8.23 -26.72 7.47
C GLY A 33 8.65 -25.55 8.38
N PRO A 34 9.66 -25.72 9.26
CA PRO A 34 10.18 -24.63 10.10
C PRO A 34 10.94 -23.53 9.32
N VAL A 35 11.26 -23.79 8.05
CA VAL A 35 11.98 -22.83 7.18
C VAL A 35 11.05 -21.71 6.70
N ALA A 36 9.73 -21.92 6.72
CA ALA A 36 8.73 -20.93 6.33
C ALA A 36 8.88 -19.60 7.07
N LEU A 37 9.10 -19.63 8.40
CA LEU A 37 9.29 -18.42 9.19
C LEU A 37 10.55 -17.65 8.77
N LEU A 38 11.65 -18.37 8.49
CA LEU A 38 12.88 -17.76 8.01
C LEU A 38 12.66 -17.10 6.64
N LEU A 39 11.99 -17.78 5.70
CA LEU A 39 11.66 -17.21 4.40
C LEU A 39 10.73 -16.01 4.50
N ALA A 40 9.79 -16.01 5.45
CA ALA A 40 8.94 -14.85 5.70
C ALA A 40 9.76 -13.64 6.17
N VAL A 41 10.75 -13.84 7.04
CA VAL A 41 11.69 -12.78 7.43
C VAL A 41 12.53 -12.30 6.24
N VAL A 42 12.99 -13.20 5.37
CA VAL A 42 13.73 -12.83 4.15
C VAL A 42 12.84 -12.09 3.15
N LEU A 43 11.56 -12.45 3.05
CA LEU A 43 10.55 -11.73 2.26
C LEU A 43 10.41 -10.29 2.76
N LEU A 44 10.19 -10.10 4.06
CA LEU A 44 10.09 -8.76 4.68
C LEU A 44 11.37 -7.94 4.43
N GLY A 45 12.53 -8.58 4.59
CA GLY A 45 13.82 -7.98 4.27
C GLY A 45 13.95 -7.56 2.80
N SER A 46 13.45 -8.38 1.88
CA SER A 46 13.44 -8.10 0.44
C SER A 46 12.50 -6.95 0.08
N VAL A 47 11.33 -6.86 0.74
CA VAL A 47 10.40 -5.73 0.59
C VAL A 47 11.07 -4.43 1.02
N LEU A 48 11.69 -4.40 2.20
CA LEU A 48 12.42 -3.23 2.70
C LEU A 48 13.59 -2.84 1.78
N ALA A 49 14.32 -3.83 1.26
CA ALA A 49 15.41 -3.60 0.31
C ALA A 49 14.90 -3.02 -1.02
N ALA A 50 13.80 -3.54 -1.57
CA ALA A 50 13.18 -3.04 -2.80
C ALA A 50 12.77 -1.58 -2.66
N VAL A 51 12.09 -1.22 -1.56
CA VAL A 51 11.68 0.17 -1.30
C VAL A 51 12.89 1.07 -1.09
N HIS A 52 13.92 0.62 -0.38
CA HIS A 52 15.14 1.41 -0.21
C HIS A 52 15.81 1.73 -1.55
N HIS A 53 15.97 0.74 -2.43
CA HIS A 53 16.56 0.97 -3.76
C HIS A 53 15.66 1.85 -4.62
N ALA A 54 14.34 1.71 -4.53
CA ALA A 54 13.38 2.57 -5.20
C ALA A 54 13.50 4.04 -4.73
N GLU A 55 13.68 4.29 -3.43
CA GLU A 55 13.95 5.63 -2.89
C GLU A 55 15.22 6.24 -3.51
N VAL A 56 16.31 5.48 -3.63
CA VAL A 56 17.57 5.97 -4.22
C VAL A 56 17.39 6.31 -5.70
N VAL A 57 16.69 5.47 -6.46
CA VAL A 57 16.37 5.75 -7.87
C VAL A 57 15.47 6.98 -7.98
N ALA A 58 14.45 7.10 -7.14
CA ALA A 58 13.55 8.24 -7.09
C ALA A 58 14.29 9.56 -6.80
N LEU A 59 15.24 9.56 -5.86
CA LEU A 59 16.08 10.72 -5.55
C LEU A 59 16.93 11.17 -6.75
N ARG A 60 17.42 10.23 -7.56
CA ARG A 60 18.19 10.54 -8.78
C ARG A 60 17.30 11.15 -9.86
N VAL A 61 16.13 10.54 -10.08
CA VAL A 61 15.15 10.98 -11.08
C VAL A 61 14.64 12.39 -10.74
N GLY A 62 14.44 12.66 -9.44
CA GLY A 62 13.99 13.96 -8.94
C GLY A 62 12.49 14.15 -9.10
N GLU A 63 11.96 15.19 -8.45
CA GLU A 63 10.53 15.52 -8.55
C GLU A 63 10.19 16.13 -9.92
N PRO A 64 9.03 15.79 -10.51
CA PRO A 64 7.96 14.97 -9.92
C PRO A 64 8.10 13.46 -10.17
N PHE A 65 8.86 13.04 -11.19
CA PHE A 65 8.88 11.64 -11.63
C PHE A 65 9.44 10.65 -10.59
N GLY A 66 10.22 11.10 -9.63
CA GLY A 66 10.70 10.28 -8.52
C GLY A 66 9.57 9.69 -7.66
N THR A 67 8.48 10.43 -7.45
CA THR A 67 7.33 9.92 -6.69
C THR A 67 6.63 8.79 -7.45
N LEU A 68 6.57 8.90 -8.77
CA LEU A 68 6.02 7.85 -9.65
C LEU A 68 6.88 6.58 -9.59
N VAL A 69 8.21 6.70 -9.57
CA VAL A 69 9.10 5.54 -9.43
C VAL A 69 8.82 4.78 -8.14
N LEU A 70 8.68 5.50 -7.02
CA LEU A 70 8.38 4.88 -5.74
C LEU A 70 7.00 4.21 -5.74
N ALA A 71 5.98 4.90 -6.26
CA ALA A 71 4.63 4.36 -6.34
C ALA A 71 4.58 3.09 -7.19
N VAL A 72 5.21 3.10 -8.37
CA VAL A 72 5.28 1.91 -9.24
C VAL A 72 6.02 0.76 -8.54
N ALA A 73 7.12 1.02 -7.85
CA ALA A 73 7.85 -0.01 -7.12
C ALA A 73 6.97 -0.66 -6.03
N VAL A 74 6.25 0.14 -5.24
CA VAL A 74 5.35 -0.36 -4.20
C VAL A 74 4.16 -1.11 -4.82
N THR A 75 3.58 -0.61 -5.90
CA THR A 75 2.53 -1.32 -6.66
C THR A 75 3.02 -2.68 -7.17
N VAL A 76 4.25 -2.77 -7.68
CA VAL A 76 4.79 -4.06 -8.16
C VAL A 76 4.98 -5.03 -6.98
N ILE A 77 5.38 -4.55 -5.80
CA ILE A 77 5.41 -5.37 -4.58
C ILE A 77 4.00 -5.87 -4.26
N GLU A 78 3.02 -4.97 -4.15
CA GLU A 78 1.64 -5.31 -3.77
C GLU A 78 0.97 -6.26 -4.78
N ALA A 79 0.91 -5.86 -6.06
CA ALA A 79 0.32 -6.67 -7.11
C ALA A 79 1.08 -8.00 -7.26
N GLY A 80 2.41 -7.97 -7.14
CA GLY A 80 3.24 -9.16 -7.17
C GLY A 80 2.90 -10.14 -6.05
N LEU A 81 2.71 -9.66 -4.82
CA LEU A 81 2.26 -10.48 -3.69
C LEU A 81 0.87 -11.07 -3.95
N ILE A 82 -0.10 -10.25 -4.37
CA ILE A 82 -1.48 -10.68 -4.64
C ILE A 82 -1.49 -11.76 -5.74
N ILE A 83 -0.86 -11.50 -6.88
CA ILE A 83 -0.79 -12.42 -8.02
C ILE A 83 -0.06 -13.72 -7.61
N SER A 84 1.04 -13.61 -6.84
CA SER A 84 1.78 -14.79 -6.39
C SER A 84 0.96 -15.68 -5.48
N LEU A 85 0.16 -15.09 -4.59
CA LEU A 85 -0.74 -15.82 -3.69
C LEU A 85 -1.91 -16.44 -4.46
N MET A 86 -2.50 -15.72 -5.43
CA MET A 86 -3.54 -16.25 -6.32
C MET A 86 -3.06 -17.47 -7.14
N LEU A 87 -1.76 -17.51 -7.47
CA LEU A 87 -1.14 -18.57 -8.28
C LEU A 87 -0.43 -19.66 -7.47
N GLY A 88 -0.19 -19.44 -6.17
CA GLY A 88 0.67 -20.27 -5.34
C GLY A 88 -0.07 -21.10 -4.30
N GLY A 89 -1.23 -20.64 -3.83
CA GLY A 89 -2.07 -21.34 -2.86
C GLY A 89 -3.40 -21.82 -3.44
N ASP A 90 -4.34 -22.15 -2.56
CA ASP A 90 -5.70 -22.46 -2.98
C ASP A 90 -6.36 -21.22 -3.62
N PRO A 91 -7.13 -21.41 -4.71
CA PRO A 91 -7.79 -20.30 -5.39
C PRO A 91 -8.68 -19.50 -4.42
N ASN A 92 -8.27 -18.28 -4.10
CA ASN A 92 -9.07 -17.32 -3.35
C ASN A 92 -9.45 -16.14 -4.25
N PRO A 93 -10.62 -16.16 -4.90
CA PRO A 93 -11.05 -15.07 -5.78
C PRO A 93 -11.28 -13.75 -5.03
N GLY A 94 -11.44 -13.80 -3.69
CA GLY A 94 -11.63 -12.63 -2.83
C GLY A 94 -10.33 -11.98 -2.33
N LEU A 95 -9.15 -12.57 -2.58
CA LEU A 95 -7.89 -12.07 -2.04
C LEU A 95 -7.60 -10.61 -2.44
N MET A 96 -7.86 -10.28 -3.71
CA MET A 96 -7.68 -8.92 -4.22
C MET A 96 -8.56 -7.92 -3.47
N ARG A 97 -9.85 -8.24 -3.32
CA ARG A 97 -10.79 -7.43 -2.54
C ARG A 97 -10.31 -7.26 -1.11
N ASP A 98 -9.95 -8.35 -0.45
CA ASP A 98 -9.60 -8.34 0.97
C ASP A 98 -8.32 -7.52 1.20
N SER A 99 -7.33 -7.63 0.30
CA SER A 99 -6.10 -6.83 0.34
C SER A 99 -6.35 -5.35 0.09
N VAL A 100 -7.09 -4.99 -0.96
CA VAL A 100 -7.38 -3.59 -1.28
C VAL A 100 -8.23 -2.94 -0.19
N HIS A 101 -9.25 -3.64 0.30
CA HIS A 101 -10.07 -3.15 1.39
C HIS A 101 -9.24 -2.95 2.66
N ALA A 102 -8.36 -3.90 2.99
CA ALA A 102 -7.44 -3.76 4.11
C ALA A 102 -6.48 -2.58 3.93
N ALA A 103 -5.91 -2.40 2.74
CA ALA A 103 -5.03 -1.28 2.45
C ALA A 103 -5.72 0.06 2.70
N VAL A 104 -6.95 0.24 2.22
CA VAL A 104 -7.74 1.46 2.45
C VAL A 104 -7.98 1.70 3.94
N MET A 105 -8.45 0.68 4.66
CA MET A 105 -8.78 0.79 6.09
C MET A 105 -7.54 1.02 6.95
N LEU A 106 -6.46 0.28 6.69
CA LEU A 106 -5.19 0.45 7.41
C LEU A 106 -4.56 1.79 7.11
N VAL A 107 -4.63 2.32 5.89
CA VAL A 107 -4.11 3.66 5.57
C VAL A 107 -4.94 4.76 6.24
N LEU A 108 -6.25 4.76 6.01
CA LEU A 108 -7.14 5.83 6.47
C LEU A 108 -7.18 5.92 7.99
N HIS A 109 -7.24 4.78 8.66
CA HIS A 109 -7.54 4.72 10.08
C HIS A 109 -6.36 4.22 10.92
N GLY A 110 -5.63 3.22 10.44
CA GLY A 110 -4.48 2.68 11.17
C GLY A 110 -3.29 3.64 11.15
N LEU A 111 -2.74 3.85 9.95
CA LEU A 111 -1.55 4.65 9.74
C LEU A 111 -1.82 6.13 9.98
N ALA A 112 -2.81 6.72 9.31
CA ALA A 112 -3.07 8.13 9.48
C ALA A 112 -3.54 8.46 10.91
N GLY A 113 -4.33 7.58 11.54
CA GLY A 113 -4.68 7.67 12.96
C GLY A 113 -3.46 7.65 13.87
N ALA A 114 -2.52 6.70 13.67
CA ALA A 114 -1.28 6.64 14.43
C ALA A 114 -0.42 7.90 14.24
N CYS A 115 -0.35 8.43 13.02
CA CYS A 115 0.36 9.67 12.72
C CYS A 115 -0.25 10.87 13.44
N ILE A 116 -1.59 10.97 13.45
CA ILE A 116 -2.31 12.02 14.17
C ILE A 116 -2.07 11.89 15.68
N VAL A 117 -2.17 10.69 16.26
CA VAL A 117 -1.90 10.48 17.69
C VAL A 117 -0.47 10.90 18.04
N VAL A 118 0.52 10.47 17.26
CA VAL A 118 1.93 10.81 17.50
C VAL A 118 2.18 12.32 17.38
N ALA A 119 1.61 12.96 16.36
CA ALA A 119 1.73 14.40 16.17
C ALA A 119 1.03 15.19 17.30
N SER A 120 -0.20 14.83 17.65
CA SER A 120 -0.98 15.51 18.69
C SER A 120 -0.42 15.25 20.10
N TRP A 121 0.11 14.05 20.38
CA TRP A 121 0.75 13.76 21.67
C TRP A 121 1.99 14.62 21.88
N ARG A 122 2.80 14.79 20.83
CA ARG A 122 4.10 15.50 20.94
C ARG A 122 3.97 17.01 20.78
N HIS A 123 3.09 17.49 19.90
CA HIS A 123 3.02 18.89 19.47
C HIS A 123 1.68 19.58 19.80
N ARG A 124 0.73 18.87 20.44
CA ARG A 124 -0.62 19.30 20.86
C ARG A 124 -1.58 19.66 19.74
N ASN A 125 -1.23 20.60 18.86
CA ASN A 125 -2.03 21.01 17.71
C ASN A 125 -1.19 20.87 16.45
N ALA A 126 -1.53 19.91 15.60
CA ALA A 126 -0.85 19.70 14.33
C ALA A 126 -1.72 20.24 13.19
N GLU A 127 -1.12 21.09 12.36
CA GLU A 127 -1.78 21.77 11.24
C GLU A 127 -1.36 21.13 9.91
N PHE A 128 -2.30 21.11 8.97
CA PHE A 128 -2.10 20.63 7.61
C PHE A 128 -3.04 21.40 6.67
N ARG A 129 -2.77 21.32 5.37
CA ARG A 129 -3.57 21.96 4.32
C ARG A 129 -4.77 21.07 3.99
N VAL A 130 -5.96 21.63 4.15
CA VAL A 130 -7.24 20.95 3.87
C VAL A 130 -7.34 20.57 2.40
N GLU A 131 -6.87 21.43 1.51
CA GLU A 131 -6.92 21.26 0.06
C GLU A 131 -6.18 19.99 -0.38
N GLY A 132 -5.00 19.73 0.20
CA GLY A 132 -4.21 18.54 -0.09
C GLY A 132 -4.87 17.27 0.43
N ALA A 133 -5.32 17.29 1.70
CA ALA A 133 -5.98 16.14 2.31
C ALA A 133 -7.30 15.77 1.61
N ASN A 134 -8.12 16.77 1.28
CA ASN A 134 -9.37 16.56 0.54
C ASN A 134 -9.14 16.06 -0.88
N SER A 135 -8.05 16.45 -1.53
CA SER A 135 -7.70 15.93 -2.87
C SER A 135 -7.48 14.42 -2.87
N PHE A 136 -6.89 13.86 -1.80
CA PHE A 136 -6.78 12.39 -1.67
C PHE A 136 -8.15 11.73 -1.53
N LEU A 137 -9.02 12.26 -0.66
CA LEU A 137 -10.36 11.69 -0.44
C LEU A 137 -11.25 11.80 -1.69
N ALA A 138 -11.17 12.92 -2.42
CA ALA A 138 -11.94 13.15 -3.64
C ALA A 138 -11.68 12.09 -4.72
N VAL A 139 -10.49 11.48 -4.71
CA VAL A 139 -10.09 10.43 -5.65
C VAL A 139 -10.29 9.04 -5.06
N LEU A 140 -9.96 8.87 -3.77
CA LEU A 140 -10.03 7.58 -3.10
C LEU A 140 -11.47 7.08 -2.91
N ILE A 141 -12.41 7.96 -2.58
CA ILE A 141 -13.83 7.60 -2.39
C ILE A 141 -14.43 6.98 -3.67
N PRO A 142 -14.43 7.65 -4.85
CA PRO A 142 -15.03 7.07 -6.04
C PRO A 142 -14.29 5.79 -6.49
N MET A 143 -12.97 5.75 -6.37
CA MET A 143 -12.18 4.54 -6.63
C MET A 143 -12.63 3.35 -5.77
N ALA A 144 -12.67 3.53 -4.44
CA ALA A 144 -13.09 2.49 -3.51
C ALA A 144 -14.54 2.07 -3.73
N THR A 145 -15.45 3.01 -4.01
CA THR A 145 -16.85 2.70 -4.32
C THR A 145 -16.98 1.87 -5.60
N LEU A 146 -16.31 2.26 -6.68
CA LEU A 146 -16.37 1.56 -7.96
C LEU A 146 -15.75 0.16 -7.90
N VAL A 147 -14.68 -0.01 -7.12
CA VAL A 147 -13.98 -1.30 -7.00
C VAL A 147 -14.65 -2.22 -5.98
N LEU A 148 -15.03 -1.72 -4.80
CA LEU A 148 -15.42 -2.58 -3.67
C LEU A 148 -16.94 -2.65 -3.44
N ILE A 149 -17.71 -1.63 -3.85
CA ILE A 149 -19.16 -1.55 -3.57
C ILE A 149 -19.98 -1.83 -4.83
N ALA A 150 -19.66 -1.17 -5.94
CA ALA A 150 -20.40 -1.29 -7.20
C ALA A 150 -20.55 -2.74 -7.73
N PRO A 151 -19.59 -3.67 -7.57
CA PRO A 151 -19.76 -5.06 -8.03
C PRO A 151 -20.97 -5.78 -7.41
N ASN A 152 -21.46 -5.33 -6.25
CA ASN A 152 -22.66 -5.92 -5.62
C ASN A 152 -23.98 -5.39 -6.18
N HIS A 153 -23.95 -4.33 -6.97
CA HIS A 153 -25.15 -3.59 -7.38
C HIS A 153 -25.32 -3.52 -8.91
N VAL A 154 -24.36 -4.00 -9.68
CA VAL A 154 -24.49 -4.12 -11.14
C VAL A 154 -25.38 -5.31 -11.51
N VAL A 155 -26.23 -5.14 -12.54
CA VAL A 155 -27.20 -6.17 -12.96
C VAL A 155 -26.59 -7.17 -13.95
N SER A 156 -25.48 -6.81 -14.61
CA SER A 156 -24.90 -7.61 -15.70
C SER A 156 -24.37 -8.98 -15.27
N VAL A 157 -23.89 -9.10 -14.03
CA VAL A 157 -23.43 -10.36 -13.43
C VAL A 157 -23.91 -10.33 -11.97
N PRO A 158 -24.46 -11.41 -11.41
CA PRO A 158 -24.76 -11.48 -9.99
C PRO A 158 -23.50 -11.14 -9.19
N GLY A 159 -23.62 -10.16 -8.29
CA GLY A 159 -22.54 -9.78 -7.40
C GLY A 159 -21.97 -10.99 -6.65
N PRO A 160 -20.70 -10.95 -6.24
CA PRO A 160 -19.81 -9.79 -6.06
C PRO A 160 -18.80 -9.55 -7.20
N TYR A 161 -19.20 -9.75 -8.45
CA TYR A 161 -18.32 -9.71 -9.63
C TYR A 161 -18.63 -8.52 -10.55
N LEU A 162 -17.63 -8.14 -11.36
CA LEU A 162 -17.81 -7.26 -12.51
C LEU A 162 -17.71 -8.08 -13.80
N SER A 163 -18.50 -7.75 -14.81
CA SER A 163 -18.29 -8.29 -16.16
C SER A 163 -16.94 -7.83 -16.72
N PRO A 164 -16.33 -8.53 -17.69
CA PRO A 164 -15.04 -8.11 -18.27
C PRO A 164 -15.04 -6.67 -18.79
N VAL A 165 -16.15 -6.23 -19.40
CA VAL A 165 -16.31 -4.85 -19.88
C VAL A 165 -16.37 -3.85 -18.73
N GLN A 166 -17.11 -4.18 -17.66
CA GLN A 166 -17.19 -3.34 -16.45
C GLN A 166 -15.84 -3.26 -15.74
N LEU A 167 -15.14 -4.39 -15.60
CA LEU A 167 -13.81 -4.43 -14.99
C LEU A 167 -12.79 -3.63 -15.79
N GLY A 168 -12.83 -3.73 -17.13
CA GLY A 168 -11.99 -2.91 -18.02
C GLY A 168 -12.29 -1.43 -17.87
N PHE A 169 -13.57 -1.04 -17.84
CA PHE A 169 -13.99 0.34 -17.62
C PHE A 169 -13.52 0.87 -16.26
N VAL A 170 -13.78 0.14 -15.16
CA VAL A 170 -13.35 0.52 -13.81
C VAL A 170 -11.83 0.65 -13.72
N SER A 171 -11.08 -0.24 -14.39
CA SER A 171 -9.61 -0.17 -14.44
C SER A 171 -9.12 1.11 -15.13
N VAL A 172 -9.72 1.47 -16.26
CA VAL A 172 -9.40 2.72 -16.97
C VAL A 172 -9.75 3.95 -16.13
N VAL A 173 -10.90 3.95 -15.46
CA VAL A 173 -11.32 5.04 -14.57
C VAL A 173 -10.35 5.19 -13.39
N CYS A 174 -9.92 4.09 -12.77
CA CYS A 174 -8.93 4.13 -11.68
C CYS A 174 -7.60 4.72 -12.17
N LEU A 175 -7.09 4.29 -13.33
CA LEU A 175 -5.87 4.86 -13.92
C LEU A 175 -6.03 6.35 -14.22
N ALA A 176 -7.17 6.76 -14.79
CA ALA A 176 -7.44 8.15 -15.13
C ALA A 176 -7.52 9.05 -13.89
N LEU A 177 -8.22 8.60 -12.84
CA LEU A 177 -8.30 9.30 -11.57
C LEU A 177 -6.94 9.40 -10.89
N TYR A 178 -6.13 8.33 -10.91
CA TYR A 178 -4.76 8.34 -10.39
C TYR A 178 -3.87 9.31 -11.17
N ALA A 179 -3.93 9.29 -12.50
CA ALA A 179 -3.16 10.18 -13.36
C ALA A 179 -3.54 11.66 -13.13
N ALA A 180 -4.83 11.96 -13.03
CA ALA A 180 -5.32 13.29 -12.71
C ALA A 180 -4.85 13.74 -11.32
N PHE A 181 -4.94 12.87 -10.31
CA PHE A 181 -4.43 13.12 -8.98
C PHE A 181 -2.94 13.44 -8.99
N LEU A 182 -2.13 12.61 -9.64
CA LEU A 182 -0.69 12.83 -9.75
C LEU A 182 -0.38 14.15 -10.45
N PHE A 183 -1.09 14.48 -11.52
CA PHE A 183 -0.88 15.73 -12.26
C PHE A 183 -1.17 16.96 -11.38
N ILE A 184 -2.25 16.92 -10.60
CA ILE A 184 -2.59 17.98 -9.63
C ILE A 184 -1.52 18.06 -8.54
N GLN A 185 -1.12 16.92 -7.96
CA GLN A 185 -0.13 16.85 -6.88
C GLN A 185 1.25 17.35 -7.30
N THR A 186 1.63 17.14 -8.55
CA THR A 186 2.99 17.39 -9.03
C THR A 186 3.16 18.71 -9.77
N ASN A 187 2.11 19.18 -10.46
CA ASN A 187 2.23 20.31 -11.38
C ASN A 187 1.31 21.47 -11.00
N TRP A 188 -0.02 21.30 -11.05
CA TRP A 188 -0.95 22.43 -10.95
C TRP A 188 -1.17 22.97 -9.53
N HIS A 189 -1.26 22.09 -8.53
CA HIS A 189 -1.57 22.49 -7.15
C HIS A 189 -0.61 21.86 -6.15
N ARG A 190 0.67 21.80 -6.51
CA ARG A 190 1.72 21.23 -5.65
C ARG A 190 1.76 21.88 -4.27
N GLU A 191 1.44 23.17 -4.19
CA GLU A 191 1.36 23.96 -2.96
C GLU A 191 0.36 23.38 -1.94
N PHE A 192 -0.70 22.69 -2.38
CA PHE A 192 -1.66 22.03 -1.49
C PHE A 192 -1.03 20.87 -0.71
N PHE A 193 0.06 20.30 -1.22
CA PHE A 193 0.72 19.14 -0.64
C PHE A 193 2.00 19.50 0.12
N LEU A 194 2.45 20.77 0.09
CA LEU A 194 3.65 21.20 0.81
C LEU A 194 3.35 21.50 2.29
N PRO A 195 4.27 21.18 3.22
CA PRO A 195 4.10 21.49 4.64
C PRO A 195 3.77 22.96 4.92
N VAL A 196 2.90 23.20 5.91
CA VAL A 196 2.57 24.55 6.38
C VAL A 196 3.80 25.18 7.06
N GLY A 197 4.23 26.35 6.60
CA GLY A 197 5.37 27.09 7.18
C GLY A 197 6.77 26.50 6.94
N GLY A 198 6.90 25.44 6.14
CA GLY A 198 8.17 24.72 5.93
C GLY A 198 8.99 25.24 4.75
N VAL A 199 10.28 25.51 5.01
CA VAL A 199 11.33 25.69 3.98
C VAL A 199 11.42 24.40 3.16
N ALA A 200 11.42 24.51 1.83
CA ALA A 200 11.68 23.39 0.92
C ALA A 200 12.93 22.64 1.41
N GLY A 201 12.80 21.32 1.64
CA GLY A 201 13.88 20.51 2.21
C GLY A 201 15.21 20.77 1.49
N HIS A 202 16.29 20.91 2.27
CA HIS A 202 17.65 21.03 1.75
C HIS A 202 17.83 20.04 0.59
N GLY A 203 18.16 20.55 -0.60
CA GLY A 203 18.30 19.73 -1.80
C GLY A 203 19.20 18.54 -1.50
N HIS A 204 18.61 17.34 -1.46
CA HIS A 204 19.39 16.13 -1.26
C HIS A 204 20.41 16.03 -2.40
N ALA A 205 21.67 15.79 -2.05
CA ALA A 205 22.69 15.52 -3.05
C ALA A 205 22.20 14.35 -3.92
N ARG A 206 22.06 14.61 -5.22
CA ARG A 206 21.59 13.59 -6.16
C ARG A 206 22.60 12.45 -6.19
N PRO A 207 22.18 11.18 -6.02
CA PRO A 207 23.08 10.04 -6.15
C PRO A 207 23.81 10.05 -7.50
N SER A 208 24.98 9.43 -7.59
CA SER A 208 25.66 9.29 -8.88
C SER A 208 24.85 8.39 -9.84
N ALA A 209 25.02 8.56 -11.15
CA ALA A 209 24.33 7.73 -12.14
C ALA A 209 24.66 6.23 -11.99
N ARG A 210 25.90 5.90 -11.59
CA ARG A 210 26.34 4.52 -11.36
C ARG A 210 25.61 3.89 -10.17
N ILE A 211 25.47 4.63 -9.07
CA ILE A 211 24.74 4.17 -7.89
C ILE A 211 23.26 4.01 -8.20
N ALA A 212 22.66 4.97 -8.90
CA ALA A 212 21.25 4.89 -9.29
C ALA A 212 20.98 3.68 -10.19
N LEU A 213 21.85 3.40 -11.17
CA LEU A 213 21.71 2.22 -12.04
C LEU A 213 21.91 0.91 -11.27
N ALA A 214 22.88 0.85 -10.35
CA ALA A 214 23.07 -0.31 -9.48
C ALA A 214 21.85 -0.55 -8.59
N CYS A 215 21.31 0.49 -7.95
CA CYS A 215 20.08 0.42 -7.18
C CYS A 215 18.89 0.02 -8.03
N PHE A 216 18.77 0.47 -9.28
CA PHE A 216 17.72 0.01 -10.19
C PHE A 216 17.81 -1.51 -10.45
N GLY A 217 19.01 -2.04 -10.74
CA GLY A 217 19.21 -3.48 -10.91
C GLY A 217 18.90 -4.28 -9.64
N LEU A 218 19.35 -3.78 -8.47
CA LEU A 218 19.07 -4.39 -7.17
C LEU A 218 17.59 -4.30 -6.77
N MET A 219 16.89 -3.23 -7.15
CA MET A 219 15.45 -3.08 -7.00
C MET A 219 14.73 -4.18 -7.78
N CYS A 220 15.04 -4.37 -9.07
CA CYS A 220 14.46 -5.44 -9.87
C CYS A 220 14.71 -6.83 -9.27
N MET A 221 15.92 -7.07 -8.76
CA MET A 221 16.28 -8.34 -8.11
C MET A 221 15.54 -8.53 -6.77
N ALA A 222 15.35 -7.47 -5.99
CA ALA A 222 14.54 -7.50 -4.77
C ALA A 222 13.06 -7.76 -5.07
N LEU A 223 12.49 -7.12 -6.09
CA LEU A 223 11.12 -7.39 -6.55
C LEU A 223 10.95 -8.84 -7.00
N LEU A 224 11.92 -9.38 -7.75
CA LEU A 224 11.93 -10.79 -8.15
C LEU A 224 11.95 -11.72 -6.94
N SER A 225 12.82 -11.45 -5.96
CA SER A 225 12.88 -12.18 -4.68
C SER A 225 11.52 -12.18 -3.97
N VAL A 226 10.88 -11.02 -3.87
CA VAL A 226 9.56 -10.89 -3.23
C VAL A 226 8.52 -11.78 -3.92
N VAL A 227 8.41 -11.72 -5.24
CA VAL A 227 7.44 -12.52 -6.02
C VAL A 227 7.71 -14.02 -5.85
N MET A 228 8.97 -14.44 -5.97
CA MET A 228 9.36 -15.85 -5.81
C MET A 228 9.04 -16.38 -4.42
N LEU A 229 9.46 -15.66 -3.37
CA LEU A 229 9.23 -16.05 -1.98
C LEU A 229 7.75 -16.03 -1.62
N ALA A 230 6.98 -15.04 -2.10
CA ALA A 230 5.54 -14.96 -1.83
C ALA A 230 4.79 -16.15 -2.41
N LYS A 231 5.15 -16.57 -3.64
CA LYS A 231 4.56 -17.77 -4.25
C LYS A 231 4.88 -19.03 -3.45
N ALA A 232 6.13 -19.16 -2.98
CA ALA A 232 6.52 -20.30 -2.16
C ALA A 232 5.82 -20.29 -0.79
N LEU A 233 5.67 -19.12 -0.16
CA LEU A 233 5.04 -18.99 1.16
C LEU A 233 3.52 -19.05 1.15
N ALA A 234 2.88 -19.00 -0.02
CA ALA A 234 1.43 -18.92 -0.16
C ALA A 234 0.68 -20.05 0.57
N PRO A 235 1.02 -21.34 0.39
CA PRO A 235 0.33 -22.43 1.11
C PRO A 235 0.56 -22.35 2.62
N ALA A 236 1.81 -22.12 3.05
CA ALA A 236 2.15 -22.03 4.47
C ALA A 236 1.44 -20.86 5.18
N LEU A 237 1.22 -19.75 4.49
CA LEU A 237 0.47 -18.61 5.01
C LEU A 237 -1.02 -18.98 5.20
N GLN A 238 -1.64 -19.63 4.21
CA GLN A 238 -3.04 -20.06 4.29
C GLN A 238 -3.24 -21.12 5.39
N GLU A 239 -2.37 -22.13 5.44
CA GLU A 239 -2.38 -23.17 6.47
C GLU A 239 -2.17 -22.57 7.87
N GLY A 240 -1.24 -21.63 8.03
CA GLY A 240 -0.99 -20.94 9.29
C GLY A 240 -2.18 -20.11 9.78
N VAL A 241 -2.88 -19.42 8.86
CA VAL A 241 -4.10 -18.68 9.17
C VAL A 241 -5.22 -19.65 9.60
N GLN A 242 -5.42 -20.74 8.86
CA GLN A 242 -6.42 -21.76 9.21
C GLN A 242 -6.11 -22.48 10.53
N ALA A 243 -4.83 -22.72 10.84
CA ALA A 243 -4.40 -23.40 12.07
C ALA A 243 -4.76 -22.61 13.34
N VAL A 244 -4.88 -21.29 13.25
CA VAL A 244 -5.32 -20.42 14.37
C VAL A 244 -6.85 -20.22 14.36
N GLY A 245 -7.58 -20.86 13.43
CA GLY A 245 -9.02 -20.72 13.27
C GLY A 245 -9.44 -19.38 12.65
N ALA A 246 -8.50 -18.67 12.04
CA ALA A 246 -8.71 -17.34 11.48
C ALA A 246 -9.28 -17.43 10.03
N PRO A 247 -10.19 -16.52 9.61
CA PRO A 247 -10.69 -16.48 8.24
C PRO A 247 -9.60 -16.20 7.21
N ILE A 248 -9.70 -16.81 6.03
CA ILE A 248 -8.76 -16.60 4.91
C ILE A 248 -8.69 -15.14 4.45
N ALA A 249 -9.73 -14.32 4.70
CA ALA A 249 -9.70 -12.87 4.45
C ALA A 249 -8.55 -12.15 5.17
N ILE A 250 -8.03 -12.69 6.28
CA ILE A 250 -6.86 -12.15 6.99
C ILE A 250 -5.60 -12.18 6.13
N VAL A 251 -5.50 -13.09 5.16
CA VAL A 251 -4.38 -13.10 4.21
C VAL A 251 -4.29 -11.76 3.48
N GLY A 252 -5.42 -11.16 3.07
CA GLY A 252 -5.45 -9.83 2.47
C GLY A 252 -4.96 -8.74 3.43
N VAL A 253 -5.33 -8.81 4.70
CA VAL A 253 -4.85 -7.88 5.74
C VAL A 253 -3.34 -8.00 5.94
N ILE A 254 -2.80 -9.23 5.95
CA ILE A 254 -1.36 -9.47 6.07
C ILE A 254 -0.61 -8.90 4.86
N VAL A 255 -1.11 -9.13 3.64
CA VAL A 255 -0.51 -8.57 2.41
C VAL A 255 -0.48 -7.05 2.48
N ALA A 256 -1.62 -6.41 2.79
CA ALA A 256 -1.69 -4.96 2.94
C ALA A 256 -0.71 -4.43 4.00
N ALA A 257 -0.61 -5.10 5.15
CA ALA A 257 0.31 -4.72 6.23
C ALA A 257 1.79 -4.83 5.81
N ILE A 258 2.16 -5.88 5.07
CA ILE A 258 3.53 -6.07 4.55
C ILE A 258 3.90 -4.93 3.60
N VAL A 259 3.01 -4.60 2.67
CA VAL A 259 3.22 -3.54 1.67
C VAL A 259 3.31 -2.17 2.34
N LEU A 260 2.44 -1.90 3.31
CA LEU A 260 2.37 -0.59 3.98
C LEU A 260 3.48 -0.38 5.02
N MET A 261 4.20 -1.43 5.42
CA MET A 261 5.21 -1.37 6.47
C MET A 261 6.30 -0.29 6.26
N PRO A 262 6.94 -0.18 5.08
CA PRO A 262 8.02 0.80 4.87
C PRO A 262 7.50 2.25 4.95
N GLU A 263 6.33 2.49 4.37
CA GLU A 263 5.66 3.78 4.31
C GLU A 263 5.14 4.19 5.69
N SER A 264 4.61 3.23 6.45
CA SER A 264 4.13 3.45 7.81
C SER A 264 5.21 4.01 8.71
N ALA A 265 6.41 3.40 8.67
CA ALA A 265 7.55 3.86 9.44
C ALA A 265 8.00 5.27 9.03
N ALA A 266 7.95 5.61 7.73
CA ALA A 266 8.31 6.93 7.24
C ALA A 266 7.27 8.01 7.61
N ALA A 267 5.98 7.70 7.53
CA ALA A 267 4.90 8.61 7.88
C ALA A 267 4.91 8.92 9.40
N ILE A 268 4.98 7.89 10.25
CA ILE A 268 5.04 8.06 11.71
C ILE A 268 6.25 8.91 12.12
N ARG A 269 7.42 8.69 11.50
CA ARG A 269 8.60 9.55 11.75
C ARG A 269 8.38 11.00 11.33
N ALA A 270 7.74 11.24 10.19
CA ALA A 270 7.42 12.59 9.73
C ALA A 270 6.45 13.29 10.71
N ALA A 271 5.40 12.58 11.15
CA ALA A 271 4.48 13.06 12.18
C ALA A 271 5.20 13.40 13.49
N ALA A 272 6.09 12.53 13.96
CA ALA A 272 6.89 12.77 15.16
C ALA A 272 7.79 14.01 15.04
N GLN A 273 8.17 14.40 13.82
CA GLN A 273 9.01 15.57 13.52
C GLN A 273 8.17 16.82 13.18
N ASN A 274 6.89 16.86 13.55
CA ASN A 274 5.98 17.97 13.28
C ASN A 274 5.76 18.23 11.77
N ARG A 275 5.88 17.20 10.93
CA ARG A 275 5.63 17.27 9.49
C ARG A 275 4.36 16.48 9.13
N LEU A 276 3.23 16.86 9.76
CA LEU A 276 1.97 16.14 9.60
C LEU A 276 1.48 16.13 8.15
N GLN A 277 1.61 17.24 7.39
CA GLN A 277 1.28 17.25 5.97
C GLN A 277 2.02 16.15 5.19
N SER A 278 3.34 16.03 5.37
CA SER A 278 4.13 14.99 4.69
C SER A 278 3.71 13.59 5.10
N SER A 279 3.35 13.41 6.38
CA SER A 279 2.83 12.16 6.90
C SER A 279 1.49 11.77 6.27
N ILE A 280 0.56 12.72 6.15
CA ILE A 280 -0.74 12.53 5.51
C ILE A 280 -0.56 12.23 4.02
N ASN A 281 0.31 12.97 3.33
CA ASN A 281 0.58 12.73 1.91
C ASN A 281 1.13 11.31 1.68
N LEU A 282 2.04 10.85 2.53
CA LEU A 282 2.61 9.52 2.42
C LEU A 282 1.59 8.42 2.72
N ALA A 283 0.79 8.61 3.78
CA ALA A 283 -0.25 7.66 4.14
C ALA A 283 -1.34 7.59 3.06
N LEU A 284 -2.07 8.68 2.83
CA LEU A 284 -3.20 8.70 1.91
C LEU A 284 -2.79 8.48 0.45
N GLY A 285 -1.59 8.92 0.06
CA GLY A 285 -1.03 8.66 -1.27
C GLY A 285 -0.81 7.19 -1.55
N SER A 286 -0.45 6.39 -0.53
CA SER A 286 -0.33 4.94 -0.65
C SER A 286 -1.68 4.29 -0.99
N ALA A 287 -2.78 4.66 -0.32
CA ALA A 287 -4.11 4.13 -0.63
C ALA A 287 -4.59 4.50 -2.05
N VAL A 288 -4.33 5.73 -2.48
CA VAL A 288 -4.68 6.18 -3.84
C VAL A 288 -3.87 5.44 -4.91
N ALA A 289 -2.58 5.17 -4.66
CA ALA A 289 -1.74 4.37 -5.55
C ALA A 289 -2.15 2.88 -5.56
N CYS A 290 -2.48 2.32 -4.40
CA CYS A 290 -2.97 0.95 -4.24
C CYS A 290 -4.18 0.70 -5.15
N ILE A 291 -5.28 1.47 -5.02
CA ILE A 291 -6.42 1.25 -5.91
C ILE A 291 -6.10 1.70 -7.34
N GLY A 292 -5.48 2.86 -7.50
CA GLY A 292 -5.23 3.49 -8.79
C GLY A 292 -4.36 2.69 -9.74
N LEU A 293 -3.42 1.89 -9.22
CA LEU A 293 -2.46 1.11 -10.00
C LEU A 293 -2.59 -0.41 -9.80
N THR A 294 -2.79 -0.88 -8.56
CA THR A 294 -2.84 -2.33 -8.26
C THR A 294 -4.10 -2.97 -8.85
N VAL A 295 -5.26 -2.32 -8.76
CA VAL A 295 -6.52 -2.86 -9.33
C VAL A 295 -6.44 -3.06 -10.85
N PRO A 296 -6.06 -2.05 -11.66
CA PRO A 296 -5.88 -2.26 -13.10
C PRO A 296 -4.87 -3.36 -13.45
N LEU A 297 -3.75 -3.42 -12.73
CA LEU A 297 -2.69 -4.41 -12.98
C LEU A 297 -3.17 -5.83 -12.69
N VAL A 298 -3.76 -6.07 -11.53
CA VAL A 298 -4.29 -7.39 -11.16
C VAL A 298 -5.48 -7.76 -12.05
N ALA A 299 -6.35 -6.81 -12.41
CA ALA A 299 -7.45 -7.04 -13.35
C ALA A 299 -6.96 -7.51 -14.72
N ALA A 300 -5.91 -6.88 -15.27
CA ALA A 300 -5.32 -7.27 -16.54
C ALA A 300 -4.74 -8.70 -16.48
N VAL A 301 -4.03 -9.03 -15.41
CA VAL A 301 -3.47 -10.37 -15.18
C VAL A 301 -4.58 -11.41 -15.01
N SER A 302 -5.62 -11.10 -14.23
CA SER A 302 -6.75 -11.99 -14.00
C SER A 302 -7.54 -12.28 -15.28
N PHE A 303 -7.73 -11.26 -16.13
CA PHE A 303 -8.34 -11.43 -17.45
C PHE A 303 -7.53 -12.37 -18.34
N TRP A 304 -6.19 -12.26 -18.32
CA TRP A 304 -5.32 -13.10 -19.14
C TRP A 304 -5.26 -14.55 -18.67
N ILE A 305 -5.34 -14.78 -17.36
CA ILE A 305 -5.33 -16.12 -16.74
C ILE A 305 -6.73 -16.75 -16.71
N GLY A 306 -7.78 -15.96 -16.94
CA GLY A 306 -9.17 -16.43 -16.93
C GLY A 306 -9.73 -16.71 -15.54
N GLN A 307 -9.13 -16.13 -14.48
CA GLN A 307 -9.67 -16.24 -13.12
C GLN A 307 -10.62 -15.07 -12.81
N PRO A 308 -11.81 -15.32 -12.24
CA PRO A 308 -12.71 -14.25 -11.83
C PRO A 308 -12.23 -13.57 -10.54
N LEU A 309 -12.36 -12.25 -10.47
CA LEU A 309 -12.09 -11.46 -9.27
C LEU A 309 -13.39 -11.18 -8.51
N GLN A 310 -13.51 -11.72 -7.30
CA GLN A 310 -14.58 -11.35 -6.38
C GLN A 310 -14.17 -10.03 -5.70
N LEU A 311 -14.74 -8.92 -6.18
CA LEU A 311 -14.38 -7.57 -5.74
C LEU A 311 -15.34 -6.98 -4.71
N GLY A 312 -16.62 -7.36 -4.75
CA GLY A 312 -17.65 -6.83 -3.85
C GLY A 312 -17.42 -7.20 -2.38
N ILE A 313 -17.39 -6.20 -1.48
CA ILE A 313 -17.36 -6.39 -0.02
C ILE A 313 -18.75 -6.66 0.55
N THR A 314 -18.84 -7.22 1.76
CA THR A 314 -20.14 -7.53 2.38
C THR A 314 -20.88 -6.26 2.81
N ALA A 315 -22.19 -6.35 3.04
CA ALA A 315 -23.00 -5.20 3.45
C ALA A 315 -22.49 -4.53 4.75
N GLY A 316 -22.06 -5.32 5.74
CA GLY A 316 -21.48 -4.78 6.98
C GLY A 316 -20.18 -4.01 6.72
N GLN A 317 -19.32 -4.53 5.84
CA GLN A 317 -18.08 -3.86 5.44
C GLN A 317 -18.35 -2.60 4.60
N THR A 318 -19.40 -2.57 3.78
CA THR A 318 -19.85 -1.35 3.09
C THR A 318 -20.25 -0.26 4.09
N VAL A 319 -21.00 -0.59 5.14
CA VAL A 319 -21.38 0.37 6.19
C VAL A 319 -20.14 0.89 6.92
N LEU A 320 -19.22 0.01 7.28
CA LEU A 320 -17.97 0.40 7.94
C LEU A 320 -17.11 1.30 7.04
N LEU A 321 -16.98 0.99 5.75
CA LEU A 321 -16.25 1.81 4.79
C LEU A 321 -16.90 3.18 4.56
N ALA A 322 -18.24 3.25 4.53
CA ALA A 322 -18.96 4.52 4.43
C ALA A 322 -18.75 5.39 5.69
N LEU A 323 -18.84 4.80 6.88
CA LEU A 323 -18.52 5.46 8.15
C LEU A 323 -17.06 5.96 8.15
N SER A 324 -16.15 5.13 7.64
CA SER A 324 -14.72 5.43 7.55
C SER A 324 -14.45 6.69 6.73
N PHE A 325 -15.05 6.79 5.54
CA PHE A 325 -14.94 8.00 4.72
C PHE A 325 -15.62 9.21 5.36
N ALA A 326 -16.78 9.05 6.01
CA ALA A 326 -17.44 10.15 6.72
C ALA A 326 -16.55 10.72 7.83
N VAL A 327 -15.94 9.86 8.64
CA VAL A 327 -15.00 10.26 9.71
C VAL A 327 -13.73 10.89 9.14
N ALA A 328 -13.20 10.36 8.03
CA ALA A 328 -12.07 10.96 7.34
C ALA A 328 -12.40 12.39 6.84
N ILE A 329 -13.56 12.60 6.21
CA ILE A 329 -14.00 13.93 5.76
C ILE A 329 -14.07 14.92 6.93
N ILE A 330 -14.67 14.52 8.06
CA ILE A 330 -14.75 15.37 9.26
C ILE A 330 -13.36 15.71 9.79
N THR A 331 -12.45 14.72 9.82
CA THR A 331 -11.09 14.89 10.37
C THR A 331 -10.23 15.80 9.48
N TYR A 332 -10.29 15.60 8.16
CA TYR A 332 -9.44 16.30 7.21
C TYR A 332 -10.01 17.65 6.76
N GLY A 333 -11.32 17.88 6.94
CA GLY A 333 -12.00 19.08 6.48
C GLY A 333 -11.70 20.36 7.26
N THR A 334 -11.09 20.29 8.45
CA THR A 334 -10.89 21.46 9.33
C THR A 334 -9.46 21.99 9.36
N GLY A 335 -8.49 21.26 8.78
CA GLY A 335 -7.08 21.67 8.68
C GLY A 335 -6.28 21.54 9.97
N ARG A 336 -6.93 21.12 11.07
CA ARG A 336 -6.33 20.91 12.38
C ARG A 336 -6.80 19.58 12.94
N THR A 337 -5.89 18.79 13.50
CA THR A 337 -6.24 17.54 14.18
C THR A 337 -5.97 17.64 15.67
N ASN A 338 -6.66 16.80 16.44
CA ASN A 338 -6.38 16.60 17.85
C ASN A 338 -6.25 15.11 18.18
N LEU A 339 -5.90 14.81 19.43
CA LEU A 339 -5.72 13.44 19.91
C LEU A 339 -7.02 12.61 19.78
N LEU A 340 -8.19 13.21 20.02
CA LEU A 340 -9.47 12.51 19.90
C LEU A 340 -9.71 12.03 18.46
N CYS A 341 -9.43 12.85 17.45
CA CYS A 341 -9.49 12.43 16.05
C CYS A 341 -8.60 11.20 15.83
N GLY A 342 -7.34 11.25 16.27
CA GLY A 342 -6.41 10.13 16.13
C GLY A 342 -6.91 8.85 16.80
N ILE A 343 -7.44 8.93 18.01
CA ILE A 343 -8.02 7.80 18.73
C ILE A 343 -9.23 7.21 17.99
N VAL A 344 -10.14 8.06 17.49
CA VAL A 344 -11.32 7.61 16.72
C VAL A 344 -10.87 6.84 15.48
N HIS A 345 -9.86 7.33 14.75
CA HIS A 345 -9.28 6.62 13.61
C HIS A 345 -8.71 5.27 14.04
N LEU A 346 -7.90 5.19 15.09
CA LEU A 346 -7.35 3.91 15.58
C LEU A 346 -8.44 2.92 16.02
N VAL A 347 -9.52 3.40 16.63
CA VAL A 347 -10.67 2.57 17.00
C VAL A 347 -11.34 1.99 15.76
N LEU A 348 -11.55 2.78 14.69
CA LEU A 348 -12.12 2.28 13.43
C LEU A 348 -11.22 1.23 12.77
N ALA A 349 -9.89 1.41 12.80
CA ALA A 349 -8.96 0.38 12.32
C ALA A 349 -9.03 -0.91 13.15
N ALA A 350 -9.12 -0.79 14.48
CA ALA A 350 -9.28 -1.95 15.35
C ALA A 350 -10.63 -2.66 15.12
N SER A 351 -11.73 -1.91 14.96
CA SER A 351 -13.05 -2.45 14.62
C SER A 351 -13.04 -3.17 13.28
N TYR A 352 -12.33 -2.63 12.28
CA TYR A 352 -12.13 -3.31 11.00
C TYR A 352 -11.40 -4.64 11.16
N ILE A 353 -10.22 -4.64 11.78
CA ILE A 353 -9.42 -5.86 12.00
C ILE A 353 -10.24 -6.89 12.78
N PHE A 354 -10.95 -6.46 13.83
CA PHE A 354 -11.83 -7.32 14.60
C PHE A 354 -12.95 -7.92 13.73
N SER A 355 -13.62 -7.12 12.90
CA SER A 355 -14.67 -7.60 12.00
C SER A 355 -14.18 -8.52 10.88
N VAL A 356 -12.89 -8.50 10.55
CA VAL A 356 -12.31 -9.47 9.60
C VAL A 356 -11.98 -10.79 10.32
N PHE A 357 -11.53 -10.72 11.57
CA PHE A 357 -11.21 -11.89 12.39
C PHE A 357 -12.46 -12.60 12.92
N ALA A 358 -13.46 -11.84 13.33
CA ALA A 358 -14.75 -12.28 13.84
C ALA A 358 -15.89 -11.68 12.97
N PRO A 359 -16.09 -12.24 11.76
CA PRO A 359 -17.00 -11.70 10.73
C PRO A 359 -18.49 -11.80 11.06
#